data_AF-A0A940T1Y7-F1
#
_entry.id   AF-A0A940T1Y7-F1
#
_cell.length_a   1.000
_cell.length_b   1.000
_cell.length_c   1.000
_cell.angle_alpha   90.00
_cell.angle_beta   90.00
_cell.angle_gamma   90.00
#
_symmetry.space_group_name_H-M   'P 1'
#
loop_
_entity.id
_entity.type
_entity.pdbx_description
1 polymer ?
#
loop_
_entity_poly.entity_id
_entity_poly.type
_entity_poly.pdbx_seq_one_letter_code
_entity_poly.pdbx_strand_id
1 'polypeptide(L)'
;MKYLRQKQQARELLQSEEGYKLSVRRMIEPESVFGQMKSNRSFRRFLLRGLPKVSLEVGWLSLAHNLLTWATTKEKERVWVGI
;
A
#
# COMPACT_ATOMS: atom_id res chain seq x y z
N MET A 1 18.16 16.54 29.81
CA MET A 1 17.32 15.51 30.50
C MET A 1 15.96 15.24 29.84
N LYS A 2 15.14 16.24 29.49
CA LYS A 2 13.79 16.05 28.88
C LYS A 2 13.80 15.25 27.57
N TYR A 3 14.74 15.56 26.67
CA TYR A 3 14.91 14.86 25.39
C TYR A 3 15.13 13.35 25.55
N LEU A 4 16.02 12.95 26.45
CA LEU A 4 16.32 11.54 26.70
C LEU A 4 15.07 10.77 27.17
N ARG A 5 14.26 11.40 28.02
CA ARG A 5 13.00 10.83 28.51
C ARG A 5 11.97 10.63 27.40
N GLN A 6 11.81 11.63 26.54
CA GLN A 6 10.89 11.54 25.39
C GLN A 6 11.35 10.50 24.36
N LYS A 7 12.68 10.40 24.14
CA LYS A 7 13.26 9.38 23.26
C LYS A 7 13.03 7.96 23.81
N GLN A 8 13.13 7.78 25.12
CA GLN A 8 12.84 6.51 25.79
C GLN A 8 11.35 6.13 25.62
N GLN A 9 10.44 7.05 25.93
CA GLN A 9 8.99 6.84 25.77
C GLN A 9 8.60 6.51 24.33
N ALA A 10 9.16 7.22 23.35
CA ALA A 10 8.89 6.92 21.94
C ALA A 10 9.39 5.51 21.55
N ARG A 11 10.54 5.08 22.08
CA ARG A 11 11.05 3.72 21.86
C ARG A 11 10.12 2.66 22.45
N GLU A 12 9.69 2.84 23.70
CA GLU A 12 8.78 1.92 24.38
C GLU A 12 7.44 1.82 23.64
N LEU A 13 6.89 2.95 23.17
CA LEU A 13 5.68 2.98 22.35
C LEU A 13 5.86 2.25 21.02
N LEU A 14 6.97 2.46 20.31
CA LEU A 14 7.25 1.81 19.03
C LEU A 14 7.51 0.30 19.17
N GLN A 15 8.10 -0.13 20.29
CA GLN A 15 8.39 -1.53 20.59
C GLN A 15 7.20 -2.26 21.23
N SER A 16 6.17 -1.54 21.68
CA SER A 16 4.93 -2.14 22.15
C SER A 16 4.26 -2.96 21.05
N GLU A 17 3.43 -3.93 21.45
CA GLU A 17 2.67 -4.76 20.50
C GLU A 17 1.75 -3.90 19.61
N GLU A 18 1.17 -2.83 20.16
CA GLU A 18 0.37 -1.87 19.40
C GLU A 18 1.22 -1.08 18.40
N GLY A 19 2.40 -0.60 18.83
CA GLY A 19 3.35 0.10 17.99
C GLY A 19 3.80 -0.74 16.79
N TYR A 20 4.09 -2.02 17.04
CA TYR A 20 4.44 -2.97 15.99
C TYR A 20 3.27 -3.22 15.02
N LYS A 21 2.05 -3.45 15.53
CA LYS A 21 0.86 -3.62 14.67
C LYS A 21 0.64 -2.40 13.77
N LEU A 22 0.81 -1.19 14.30
CA LEU A 22 0.70 0.05 13.53
C LEU A 22 1.83 0.19 12.51
N SER A 23 3.07 -0.19 12.85
CA SER A 23 4.19 -0.13 11.90
C SER A 23 3.98 -1.09 10.72
N VAL A 24 3.53 -2.32 11.00
CA VAL A 24 3.21 -3.32 9.95
C VAL A 24 2.09 -2.80 9.03
N ARG A 25 1.05 -2.16 9.59
CA ARG A 25 -0.01 -1.55 8.76
C ARG A 25 0.51 -0.41 7.88
N ARG A 26 1.42 0.42 8.39
CA ARG A 26 2.06 1.50 7.62
C ARG A 26 3.03 0.99 6.55
N MET A 27 3.58 -0.21 6.74
CA MET A 27 4.46 -0.88 5.77
C MET A 27 3.74 -1.19 4.45
N ILE A 28 2.40 -1.23 4.46
CA ILE A 28 1.57 -1.24 3.25
C ILE A 28 1.54 0.20 2.70
N GLU A 29 2.60 0.56 1.99
CA GLU A 29 2.78 1.91 1.49
C GLU A 29 1.93 2.12 0.20
N PRO A 30 0.90 2.98 0.25
CA PRO A 30 0.06 3.23 -0.91
C PRO A 30 0.82 3.97 -2.03
N GLU A 31 1.98 4.57 -1.71
CA GLU A 31 2.83 5.27 -2.66
C GLU A 31 3.30 4.35 -3.79
N SER A 32 3.63 3.10 -3.49
CA SER A 32 4.01 2.11 -4.51
C SER A 32 2.90 1.87 -5.53
N VAL A 33 1.65 1.75 -5.06
CA VAL A 33 0.45 1.57 -5.90
C VAL A 33 0.22 2.80 -6.77
N PHE A 34 0.29 4.00 -6.19
CA PHE A 34 0.16 5.25 -6.93
C PHE A 34 1.30 5.47 -7.93
N GLY A 35 2.52 5.05 -7.57
CA GLY A 35 3.69 5.03 -8.44
C GLY A 35 3.44 4.18 -9.67
N GLN A 36 3.07 2.91 -9.49
CA GLN A 36 2.76 2.01 -10.61
C GLN A 36 1.60 2.50 -11.47
N MET A 37 0.54 3.01 -10.86
CA MET A 37 -0.60 3.57 -11.58
C MET A 37 -0.17 4.76 -12.45
N LYS A 38 0.74 5.59 -11.95
CA LYS A 38 1.31 6.69 -12.71
C LYS A 38 2.34 6.20 -13.74
N SER A 39 3.47 5.64 -13.35
CA SER A 39 4.57 5.33 -14.27
C SER A 39 4.23 4.20 -15.24
N ASN A 40 3.70 3.08 -14.73
CA ASN A 40 3.59 1.84 -15.51
C ASN A 40 2.29 1.78 -16.31
N ARG A 41 1.23 2.44 -15.82
CA ARG A 41 -0.10 2.41 -16.44
C ARG A 41 -0.50 3.73 -17.07
N SER A 42 0.39 4.73 -17.03
CA SER A 42 0.19 6.06 -17.61
C SER A 42 -1.11 6.76 -17.16
N PHE A 43 -1.67 6.37 -16.01
CA PHE A 43 -2.86 7.02 -15.47
C PHE A 43 -2.44 8.37 -14.89
N ARG A 44 -2.91 9.45 -15.52
CA ARG A 44 -2.54 10.84 -15.18
C ARG A 44 -3.73 11.67 -14.73
N ARG A 45 -4.93 11.35 -15.20
CA ARG A 45 -6.15 12.15 -14.98
C ARG A 45 -7.36 11.24 -14.98
N PHE A 46 -8.36 11.60 -14.16
CA PHE A 46 -9.69 11.02 -14.24
C PHE A 46 -10.41 11.49 -15.51
N LEU A 47 -11.21 10.60 -16.09
CA LEU A 47 -11.99 10.87 -17.30
C LEU A 47 -13.32 11.54 -16.96
N LEU A 48 -13.98 11.07 -15.91
CA LEU A 48 -15.26 11.54 -15.42
C LEU A 48 -15.08 12.64 -14.39
N ARG A 49 -16.15 13.40 -14.16
CA ARG A 49 -16.21 14.51 -13.21
C ARG A 49 -17.29 14.27 -12.16
N GLY A 50 -17.08 14.85 -10.98
CA GLY A 50 -17.92 14.66 -9.81
C GLY A 50 -17.49 13.47 -8.96
N LEU A 51 -17.56 13.65 -7.63
CA LEU A 51 -17.08 12.65 -6.66
C LEU A 51 -17.63 11.24 -6.91
N PRO A 52 -18.94 11.03 -7.16
CA PRO A 52 -19.47 9.68 -7.35
C PRO A 52 -18.83 8.92 -8.52
N LYS A 53 -18.58 9.62 -9.63
CA LYS A 53 -18.01 9.02 -10.85
C LYS A 53 -16.50 8.79 -10.71
N VAL A 54 -15.80 9.74 -10.09
CA VAL A 54 -14.36 9.59 -9.80
C VAL A 54 -14.12 8.43 -8.83
N SER A 55 -14.99 8.24 -7.83
CA SER A 55 -14.91 7.08 -6.93
C SER A 55 -15.04 5.74 -7.67
N LEU A 56 -15.89 5.66 -8.69
CA LEU A 56 -15.97 4.47 -9.55
C LEU A 56 -14.67 4.22 -10.30
N GLU A 57 -14.08 5.25 -10.93
CA GLU A 57 -12.78 5.10 -11.62
C GLU A 57 -11.67 4.63 -10.70
N VAL A 58 -11.57 5.20 -9.50
CA VAL A 58 -10.61 4.74 -8.48
C VAL A 58 -10.88 3.28 -8.13
N GLY A 59 -12.14 2.89 -7.91
CA GLY A 59 -12.52 1.51 -7.63
C GLY A 59 -12.07 0.53 -8.72
N TRP A 60 -12.31 0.87 -9.99
CA TRP A 60 -11.86 0.06 -11.13
C TRP A 60 -10.34 -0.06 -11.21
N LEU A 61 -9.61 1.05 -11.01
CA LEU A 61 -8.15 1.06 -11.00
C LEU A 61 -7.59 0.18 -9.88
N SER A 62 -8.16 0.27 -8.68
CA SER A 62 -7.79 -0.57 -7.54
C SER A 62 -8.07 -2.05 -7.80
N LEU A 63 -9.23 -2.38 -8.37
CA LEU A 63 -9.57 -3.76 -8.71
C LEU A 63 -8.59 -4.33 -9.73
N ALA A 64 -8.32 -3.60 -10.81
CA ALA A 64 -7.37 -4.01 -11.84
C ALA A 64 -5.96 -4.21 -11.28
N HIS A 65 -5.50 -3.30 -10.40
CA HIS A 65 -4.22 -3.45 -9.73
C HIS A 65 -4.18 -4.72 -8.86
N ASN A 66 -5.20 -4.95 -8.03
CA ASN A 66 -5.26 -6.11 -7.15
C ASN A 66 -5.29 -7.44 -7.90
N LEU A 67 -6.05 -7.52 -9.00
CA LEU A 67 -6.11 -8.72 -9.84
C LEU A 67 -4.74 -9.03 -10.47
N LEU A 68 -4.02 -8.01 -10.91
CA LEU A 68 -2.68 -8.19 -11.49
C LEU A 68 -1.67 -8.60 -10.43
N THR A 69 -1.71 -7.97 -9.25
CA THR A 69 -0.88 -8.39 -8.12
C THR A 69 -1.16 -9.86 -7.77
N TRP A 70 -2.43 -10.27 -7.70
CA TRP A 70 -2.81 -11.66 -7.43
C TRP A 70 -2.28 -12.63 -8.50
N ALA A 71 -2.43 -12.29 -9.78
CA ALA A 71 -1.93 -13.12 -10.88
C ALA A 71 -0.41 -13.29 -10.82
N THR A 72 0.35 -12.21 -10.58
CA THR A 72 1.82 -12.28 -10.45
C THR A 72 2.26 -13.10 -9.23
N THR A 73 1.53 -13.02 -8.12
CA THR A 73 1.80 -13.86 -6.94
C THR A 73 1.55 -15.34 -7.25
N LYS A 74 0.46 -15.67 -7.95
CA LYS A 74 0.16 -17.05 -8.36
C LYS A 74 1.19 -17.62 -9.33
N GLU A 75 1.69 -16.80 -10.25
CA GLU A 75 2.78 -17.20 -11.16
C GLU A 75 4.08 -17.48 -10.40
N LYS A 76 4.45 -16.62 -9.47
CA LYS A 76 5.62 -16.85 -8.60
C LYS A 76 5.48 -18.11 -7.76
N GLU A 77 4.30 -18.35 -7.19
CA GLU A 77 4.01 -19.58 -6.44
C GLU A 77 4.21 -20.83 -7.31
N ARG A 78 3.74 -20.83 -8.57
CA ARG A 78 3.96 -21.95 -9.50
C ARG A 78 5.44 -22.20 -9.77
N VAL A 79 6.19 -21.14 -10.09
CA VAL A 79 7.64 -21.22 -10.32
C VAL A 79 8.38 -21.73 -9.08
N TRP A 80 7.99 -21.28 -7.87
CA TRP A 80 8.60 -21.72 -6.60
C TRP A 80 8.31 -23.17 -6.25
N VAL A 81 7.10 -23.67 -6.56
CA VAL A 81 6.69 -25.05 -6.32
C VAL A 81 7.25 -26.01 -7.40
N GLY A 82 7.85 -25.48 -8.47
CA GLY A 82 8.54 -26.28 -9.49
C GLY A 82 7.60 -27.03 -10.42
N ILE A 83 6.41 -26.47 -10.69
CA ILE A 83 5.48 -26.92 -11.75
C ILE A 83 5.57 -25.94 -12.93
#